data_AF-A0A1A3CDX0-F1
#
_entry.id   AF-A0A1A3CDX0-F1
#
_cell.length_a   1.000
_cell.length_b   1.000
_cell.length_c   1.000
_cell.angle_alpha   90.00
_cell.angle_beta   90.00
_cell.angle_gamma   90.00
#
_symmetry.space_group_name_H-M   'P 1'
#
loop_
_entity.id
_entity.type
_entity.pdbx_description
1 polymer ?
#
loop_
_entity_poly.entity_id
_entity_poly.type
_entity_poly.pdbx_seq_one_letter_code
_entity_poly.pdbx_strand_id
1 'polypeptide(L)'
;MVRIAGDEITHGDSVAPATPDLAATAVAVLPAFALSRSLDIHREEWIRLGRHWDDLVPDPYAAELGVRRLRRYGRYLMGDTARAVPTEDFVQPGDSNPLYIGKSREFESLTPAFAEDPVLHGLLALLRGLASVLDEVAEWNVSVMSSRSKYAQL
;
A
#
# COMPACT_ATOMS: atom_id res chain seq x y z
N MET A 1 -43.75 0.59 -24.38
CA MET A 1 -43.06 0.33 -23.10
C MET A 1 -41.70 -0.24 -23.44
N VAL A 2 -40.68 0.61 -23.54
CA VAL A 2 -39.32 0.20 -23.92
C VAL A 2 -38.67 -0.41 -22.68
N ARG A 3 -38.38 -1.71 -22.73
CA ARG A 3 -37.49 -2.35 -21.75
C ARG A 3 -36.08 -1.86 -22.06
N ILE A 4 -35.54 -1.01 -21.19
CA ILE A 4 -34.10 -0.79 -21.12
C ILE A 4 -33.52 -2.14 -20.71
N ALA A 5 -32.80 -2.78 -21.63
CA ALA A 5 -31.97 -3.92 -21.30
C ALA A 5 -31.01 -3.42 -20.22
N GLY A 6 -30.99 -4.09 -19.06
CA GLY A 6 -29.97 -3.83 -18.06
C GLY A 6 -28.64 -4.16 -18.73
N ASP A 7 -27.83 -3.14 -18.95
CA ASP A 7 -26.41 -3.35 -19.16
C ASP A 7 -25.94 -4.18 -17.95
N GLU A 8 -25.62 -5.45 -18.21
CA GLU A 8 -24.60 -6.12 -17.42
C GLU A 8 -23.37 -5.22 -17.53
N ILE A 9 -23.18 -4.35 -16.53
CA ILE A 9 -21.92 -3.67 -16.34
C ILE A 9 -20.93 -4.80 -16.07
N THR A 10 -20.28 -5.27 -17.13
CA THR A 10 -19.12 -6.15 -17.03
C THR A 10 -18.23 -5.53 -15.99
N HIS A 11 -18.07 -6.23 -14.85
CA HIS A 11 -17.22 -5.87 -13.73
C HIS A 11 -15.74 -6.06 -14.15
N GLY A 12 -15.39 -5.48 -15.30
CA GLY A 12 -14.04 -5.48 -15.82
C GLY A 12 -13.16 -4.82 -14.78
N ASP A 13 -12.00 -5.43 -14.54
CA ASP A 13 -11.07 -4.95 -13.57
C ASP A 13 -10.65 -3.52 -13.94
N SER A 14 -11.14 -2.54 -13.18
CA SER A 14 -11.07 -1.12 -13.54
C SER A 14 -9.63 -0.60 -13.55
N VAL A 15 -8.70 -1.38 -12.98
CA VAL A 15 -7.26 -1.12 -13.01
C VAL A 15 -6.51 -1.91 -14.08
N ALA A 16 -7.14 -2.84 -14.82
CA ALA A 16 -6.49 -3.60 -15.89
C ALA A 16 -5.76 -2.74 -16.94
N PRO A 17 -6.22 -1.53 -17.30
CA PRO A 17 -5.48 -0.65 -18.21
C PRO A 17 -4.11 -0.20 -17.69
N ALA A 18 -3.82 -0.36 -16.39
CA ALA A 18 -2.50 -0.05 -15.83
C ALA A 18 -1.43 -1.10 -16.15
N THR A 19 -1.84 -2.32 -16.49
CA THR A 19 -0.92 -3.45 -16.73
C THR A 19 0.03 -3.20 -17.92
N PRO A 20 -0.43 -2.75 -19.10
CA PRO A 20 0.47 -2.42 -20.20
C PRO A 20 1.47 -1.30 -19.87
N ASP A 21 1.02 -0.26 -19.17
CA ASP A 21 1.89 0.86 -18.76
C ASP A 21 2.98 0.38 -17.78
N LEU A 22 2.59 -0.46 -16.81
CA LEU A 22 3.49 -1.06 -15.85
C LEU A 22 4.53 -1.96 -16.55
N ALA A 23 4.12 -2.78 -17.51
CA ALA A 23 5.02 -3.63 -18.27
C ALA A 23 5.98 -2.84 -19.17
N ALA A 24 5.51 -1.73 -19.76
CA ALA A 24 6.30 -0.93 -20.68
C ALA A 24 7.26 0.05 -19.97
N THR A 25 6.86 0.58 -18.82
CA THR A 25 7.56 1.72 -18.18
C THR A 25 7.94 1.48 -16.71
N ALA A 26 7.59 0.31 -16.15
CA ALA A 26 7.72 0.00 -14.73
C ALA A 26 6.94 0.94 -13.78
N VAL A 27 6.03 1.76 -14.32
CA VAL A 27 5.22 2.71 -13.57
C VAL A 27 3.81 2.76 -14.15
N ALA A 28 2.80 2.81 -13.29
CA ALA A 28 1.43 3.10 -13.68
C ALA A 28 0.73 3.93 -12.60
N VAL A 29 -0.22 4.78 -13.03
CA VAL A 29 -1.04 5.59 -12.12
C VAL A 29 -2.47 5.06 -12.15
N LEU A 30 -2.97 4.69 -10.97
CA LEU A 30 -4.36 4.24 -10.80
C LEU A 30 -5.24 5.44 -10.39
N PRO A 31 -6.22 5.84 -11.21
CA PRO A 31 -7.18 6.86 -10.80
C PRO A 31 -7.95 6.42 -9.55
N ALA A 32 -8.16 7.32 -8.59
CA ALA A 32 -8.81 6.99 -7.32
C ALA A 32 -10.20 6.34 -7.49
N PHE A 33 -10.95 6.76 -8.52
CA PHE A 33 -12.25 6.16 -8.85
C PHE A 33 -12.12 4.71 -9.35
N ALA A 34 -11.16 4.44 -10.25
CA ALA A 34 -10.90 3.11 -10.77
C ALA A 34 -10.42 2.17 -9.66
N LEU A 35 -9.53 2.66 -8.78
CA LEU A 35 -9.07 1.92 -7.61
C LEU A 35 -10.23 1.58 -6.66
N SER A 36 -11.08 2.56 -6.33
CA SER A 36 -12.24 2.31 -5.46
C SER A 36 -13.23 1.32 -6.07
N ARG A 37 -13.43 1.38 -7.39
CA ARG A 37 -14.25 0.41 -8.15
C ARG A 37 -13.68 -1.00 -8.08
N SER A 38 -12.38 -1.17 -8.35
CA SER A 38 -11.72 -2.50 -8.29
C SER A 38 -11.69 -3.08 -6.87
N LEU A 39 -11.66 -2.24 -5.84
CA LEU A 39 -11.73 -2.68 -4.45
C LEU A 39 -13.17 -2.87 -3.93
N ASP A 40 -14.18 -2.49 -4.72
CA ASP A 40 -15.60 -2.42 -4.32
C ASP A 40 -15.81 -1.65 -3.00
N ILE A 41 -15.16 -0.48 -2.86
CA ILE A 41 -15.25 0.38 -1.67
C ILE A 41 -15.77 1.77 -1.97
N HIS A 42 -16.29 2.41 -0.93
CA HIS A 42 -16.81 3.77 -0.98
C HIS A 42 -16.02 4.69 -0.05
N ARG A 43 -16.55 5.90 0.13
CA ARG A 43 -15.89 6.97 0.88
C ARG A 43 -15.67 6.58 2.34
N GLU A 44 -16.61 5.86 2.92
CA GLU A 44 -16.64 5.49 4.33
C GLU A 44 -15.49 4.54 4.68
N GLU A 45 -15.19 3.58 3.80
CA GLU A 45 -14.05 2.67 3.92
C GLU A 45 -12.71 3.43 3.84
N TRP A 46 -12.61 4.39 2.91
CA TRP A 46 -11.42 5.25 2.83
C TRP A 46 -11.24 6.11 4.08
N ILE A 47 -12.32 6.67 4.62
CA ILE A 47 -12.28 7.44 5.88
C ILE A 47 -11.83 6.52 7.02
N ARG A 48 -12.35 5.29 7.11
CA ARG A 48 -11.96 4.33 8.14
C ARG A 48 -10.48 3.97 8.03
N LEU A 49 -9.99 3.62 6.84
CA LEU A 49 -8.57 3.35 6.60
C LEU A 49 -7.70 4.57 6.97
N GLY A 50 -8.17 5.78 6.63
CA GLY A 50 -7.46 7.02 6.92
C GLY A 50 -7.28 7.30 8.42
N ARG A 51 -8.18 6.82 9.29
CA ARG A 51 -8.07 7.01 10.75
C ARG A 51 -6.85 6.34 11.35
N HIS A 52 -6.31 5.29 10.73
CA HIS A 52 -5.07 4.65 11.21
C HIS A 52 -3.87 5.59 11.21
N TRP A 53 -3.92 6.71 10.47
CA TRP A 53 -2.86 7.72 10.51
C TRP A 53 -2.81 8.53 11.82
N ASP A 54 -3.87 8.48 12.64
CA ASP A 54 -3.93 9.21 13.91
C ASP A 54 -3.14 8.50 15.02
N ASP A 55 -2.90 7.20 14.88
CA ASP A 55 -2.10 6.38 15.80
C ASP A 55 -0.63 6.26 15.39
N LEU A 56 -0.18 7.00 14.38
CA LEU A 56 1.23 7.00 13.98
C LEU A 56 2.12 7.65 15.04
N VAL A 57 3.34 7.13 15.17
CA VAL A 57 4.32 7.52 16.19
C VAL A 57 5.54 8.18 15.55
N PRO A 58 6.31 9.00 16.29
CA PRO A 58 7.50 9.65 15.75
C PRO A 58 8.48 8.67 15.12
N ASP A 59 8.99 9.02 13.93
CA ASP A 59 10.09 8.30 13.27
C ASP A 59 11.43 8.82 13.84
N PRO A 60 12.14 8.03 14.67
CA PRO A 60 13.37 8.50 15.31
C PRO A 60 14.47 8.78 14.28
N TYR A 61 14.54 7.99 13.22
CA TYR A 61 15.54 8.13 12.15
C TYR A 61 15.31 9.35 11.27
N ALA A 62 14.05 9.79 11.12
CA ALA A 62 13.75 11.05 10.45
C ALA A 62 14.07 12.25 11.37
N ALA A 63 13.80 12.11 12.66
CA ALA A 63 14.08 13.15 13.66
C ALA A 63 15.58 13.46 13.76
N GLU A 64 16.45 12.45 13.67
CA GLU A 64 17.91 12.62 13.55
C GLU A 64 18.34 13.54 12.40
N LEU A 65 17.53 13.61 11.33
CA LEU A 65 17.77 14.45 10.15
C LEU A 65 17.00 15.77 10.20
N GLY A 66 16.40 16.12 11.35
CA GLY A 66 15.58 17.34 11.51
C GLY A 66 14.21 17.26 10.84
N VAL A 67 13.78 16.07 10.38
CA VAL A 67 12.49 15.88 9.70
C VAL A 67 11.45 15.39 10.70
N ARG A 68 10.33 16.10 10.80
CA ARG A 68 9.17 15.64 11.58
C ARG A 68 8.32 14.69 10.74
N ARG A 69 8.55 13.39 10.92
CA ARG A 69 7.77 12.32 10.29
C ARG A 69 7.18 11.42 11.37
N LEU A 70 5.93 11.02 11.19
CA LEU A 70 5.31 9.92 11.93
C LEU A 70 5.24 8.68 11.05
N ARG A 71 5.41 7.50 11.61
CA ARG A 71 5.51 6.25 10.84
C ARG A 71 5.14 5.02 11.67
N ARG A 72 4.60 4.01 10.98
CA ARG A 72 4.53 2.62 11.43
C ARG A 72 4.87 1.68 10.27
N TYR A 73 5.26 0.47 10.59
CA TYR A 73 5.71 -0.54 9.64
C TYR A 73 5.02 -1.88 9.85
N GLY A 74 4.67 -2.56 8.76
CA GLY A 74 4.15 -3.92 8.79
C GLY A 74 4.77 -4.78 7.70
N ARG A 75 4.76 -6.09 7.91
CA ARG A 75 5.21 -7.06 6.92
C ARG A 75 4.15 -8.11 6.65
N TYR A 76 4.05 -8.49 5.38
CA TYR A 76 3.17 -9.54 4.93
C TYR A 76 3.92 -10.48 3.99
N LEU A 77 3.55 -11.74 4.07
CA LEU A 77 3.81 -12.72 3.03
C LEU A 77 2.53 -12.85 2.20
N MET A 78 2.62 -12.54 0.92
CA MET A 78 1.48 -12.39 0.01
C MET A 78 1.51 -13.48 -1.07
N GLY A 79 0.80 -14.57 -0.78
CA GLY A 79 0.42 -15.60 -1.75
C GLY A 79 -0.96 -15.26 -2.32
N ASP A 80 -1.90 -16.21 -2.32
CA ASP A 80 -3.30 -15.93 -2.68
C ASP A 80 -4.00 -15.02 -1.66
N THR A 81 -3.53 -15.04 -0.40
CA THR A 81 -3.97 -14.16 0.67
C THR A 81 -2.78 -13.50 1.36
N ALA A 82 -3.04 -12.35 1.99
CA ALA A 82 -2.04 -11.65 2.78
C ALA A 82 -1.96 -12.27 4.18
N ARG A 83 -0.76 -12.70 4.57
CA ARG A 83 -0.47 -13.17 5.92
C ARG A 83 0.49 -12.22 6.61
N ALA A 84 0.03 -11.55 7.66
CA ALA A 84 0.91 -10.73 8.49
C ALA A 84 2.02 -11.61 9.11
N VAL A 85 3.24 -11.09 9.13
CA VAL A 85 4.39 -11.72 9.78
C VAL A 85 5.05 -10.73 10.75
N PRO A 86 5.80 -11.21 11.76
CA PRO A 86 6.56 -10.33 12.63
C PRO A 86 7.40 -9.34 11.83
N THR A 87 7.40 -8.09 12.25
CA THR A 87 8.32 -7.09 11.71
C THR A 87 9.75 -7.49 12.06
N GLU A 88 10.62 -7.42 11.08
CA GLU A 88 12.06 -7.41 11.29
C GLU A 88 12.56 -6.01 10.98
N ASP A 89 13.71 -5.67 11.50
CA ASP A 89 14.60 -4.63 11.04
C ASP A 89 14.42 -4.24 9.55
N PHE A 90 13.97 -3.00 9.32
CA PHE A 90 13.77 -2.48 7.96
C PHE A 90 15.10 -2.05 7.34
N VAL A 91 15.65 -2.94 6.52
CA VAL A 91 16.85 -2.71 5.73
C VAL A 91 16.44 -2.35 4.30
N GLN A 92 16.88 -1.18 3.84
CA GLN A 92 16.77 -0.83 2.43
C GLN A 92 17.93 -1.47 1.66
N PRO A 93 17.69 -2.04 0.46
CA PRO A 93 18.78 -2.53 -0.39
C PRO A 93 19.86 -1.46 -0.56
N GLY A 94 21.11 -1.92 -0.69
CA GLY A 94 22.25 -1.03 -0.98
C GLY A 94 21.92 -0.06 -2.11
N ASP A 95 22.33 1.19 -1.95
CA ASP A 95 22.14 2.30 -2.91
C ASP A 95 20.70 2.81 -3.13
N SER A 96 19.66 2.18 -2.56
CA SER A 96 18.28 2.66 -2.71
C SER A 96 17.95 3.88 -1.84
N ASN A 97 18.72 4.13 -0.77
CA ASN A 97 18.61 5.34 0.05
C ASN A 97 19.96 5.72 0.67
N PRO A 98 20.65 6.75 0.15
CA PRO A 98 21.99 7.12 0.61
C PRO A 98 22.03 7.57 2.08
N LEU A 99 20.90 7.94 2.67
CA LEU A 99 20.82 8.39 4.07
C LEU A 99 20.99 7.24 5.09
N TYR A 100 20.77 5.99 4.68
CA TYR A 100 20.69 4.85 5.59
C TYR A 100 21.50 3.63 5.09
N ILE A 101 22.57 3.86 4.33
CA ILE A 101 23.46 2.78 3.87
C ILE A 101 23.99 2.00 5.08
N GLY A 102 23.81 0.69 5.07
CA GLY A 102 24.25 -0.20 6.15
C GLY A 102 23.50 -0.01 7.48
N LYS A 103 22.42 0.78 7.52
CA LYS A 103 21.62 0.99 8.71
C LYS A 103 20.40 0.08 8.68
N SER A 104 20.29 -0.73 9.72
CA SER A 104 19.04 -1.36 10.10
C SER A 104 18.16 -0.37 10.88
N ARG A 105 16.84 -0.42 10.67
CA ARG A 105 15.89 0.47 11.33
C ARG A 105 14.71 -0.29 11.91
N GLU A 106 14.56 -0.19 13.21
CA GLU A 106 13.41 -0.71 13.94
C GLU A 106 12.30 0.34 13.94
N PHE A 107 11.14 -0.02 13.40
CA PHE A 107 9.96 0.83 13.42
C PHE A 107 8.85 0.17 14.21
N GLU A 108 8.06 1.00 14.87
CA GLU A 108 6.84 0.57 15.55
C GLU A 108 5.89 -0.11 14.58
N SER A 109 5.39 -1.28 14.98
CA SER A 109 4.50 -2.10 14.16
C SER A 109 3.21 -1.37 13.80
N LEU A 110 2.54 -1.76 12.71
CA LEU A 110 1.14 -1.41 12.49
C LEU A 110 0.31 -1.79 13.73
N THR A 111 -0.70 -1.00 14.05
CA THR A 111 -1.66 -1.41 15.10
C THR A 111 -2.38 -2.68 14.65
N PRO A 112 -2.83 -3.56 15.56
CA PRO A 112 -3.59 -4.76 15.18
C PRO A 112 -4.79 -4.44 14.27
N ALA A 113 -5.53 -3.37 14.59
CA ALA A 113 -6.66 -2.92 13.80
C ALA A 113 -6.28 -2.49 12.37
N PHE A 114 -5.12 -1.85 12.18
CA PHE A 114 -4.63 -1.49 10.85
C PHE A 114 -4.13 -2.74 10.12
N ALA A 115 -3.41 -3.62 10.80
CA ALA A 115 -2.86 -4.82 10.20
C ALA A 115 -3.94 -5.77 9.63
N GLU A 116 -5.14 -5.72 10.20
CA GLU A 116 -6.32 -6.50 9.81
C GLU A 116 -7.34 -5.70 8.97
N ASP A 117 -7.04 -4.46 8.57
CA ASP A 117 -8.03 -3.63 7.86
C ASP A 117 -8.38 -4.22 6.48
N PRO A 118 -9.67 -4.45 6.17
CA PRO A 118 -10.08 -5.03 4.90
C PRO A 118 -9.62 -4.25 3.66
N VAL A 119 -9.52 -2.92 3.75
CA VAL A 119 -9.06 -2.10 2.63
C VAL A 119 -7.57 -2.30 2.39
N LEU A 120 -6.77 -2.44 3.46
CA LEU A 120 -5.35 -2.79 3.33
C LEU A 120 -5.20 -4.15 2.63
N HIS A 121 -5.94 -5.17 3.06
CA HIS A 121 -5.88 -6.50 2.45
C HIS A 121 -6.33 -6.49 0.98
N GLY A 122 -7.39 -5.74 0.65
CA GLY A 122 -7.81 -5.53 -0.74
C GLY A 122 -6.74 -4.85 -1.59
N LEU A 123 -6.07 -3.81 -1.05
CA LEU A 123 -4.96 -3.15 -1.72
C LEU A 123 -3.79 -4.11 -1.97
N LEU A 124 -3.44 -4.95 -1.00
CA LEU A 124 -2.37 -5.95 -1.16
C LEU A 124 -2.70 -6.98 -2.25
N ALA A 125 -3.95 -7.45 -2.30
CA ALA A 125 -4.41 -8.37 -3.33
C ALA A 125 -4.37 -7.75 -4.73
N LEU A 126 -4.88 -6.52 -4.86
CA LEU A 126 -4.87 -5.77 -6.12
C LEU A 126 -3.43 -5.52 -6.60
N LEU A 127 -2.55 -5.07 -5.71
CA LEU A 127 -1.14 -4.82 -6.03
C LEU A 127 -0.39 -6.09 -6.41
N ARG A 128 -0.67 -7.24 -5.77
CA ARG A 128 -0.14 -8.54 -6.22
C ARG A 128 -0.58 -8.86 -7.64
N GLY A 129 -1.85 -8.65 -7.96
CA GLY A 129 -2.39 -8.86 -9.30
C GLY A 129 -1.61 -8.06 -10.34
N LEU A 130 -1.35 -6.77 -10.07
CA LEU A 130 -0.55 -5.91 -10.94
C LEU A 130 0.93 -6.32 -10.98
N ALA A 131 1.54 -6.64 -9.85
CA ALA A 131 2.96 -7.02 -9.76
C ALA A 131 3.28 -8.32 -10.51
N SER A 132 2.29 -9.20 -10.72
CA SER A 132 2.47 -10.45 -11.47
C SER A 132 2.94 -10.25 -12.91
N VAL A 133 2.78 -9.05 -13.46
CA VAL A 133 3.26 -8.72 -14.82
C VAL A 133 4.75 -8.38 -14.86
N LEU A 134 5.33 -8.09 -13.69
CA LEU A 134 6.75 -7.79 -13.52
C LEU A 134 7.54 -9.05 -13.19
N ASP A 135 6.98 -9.93 -12.36
CA ASP A 135 7.60 -11.21 -12.00
C ASP A 135 6.52 -12.23 -11.59
N GLU A 136 6.73 -13.49 -11.96
CA GLU A 136 5.86 -14.61 -11.62
C GLU A 136 6.48 -15.41 -10.47
N VAL A 137 6.13 -15.00 -9.24
CA VAL A 137 6.59 -15.65 -8.01
C VAL A 137 5.41 -16.20 -7.22
N ALA A 138 5.63 -17.31 -6.51
CA ALA A 138 4.61 -17.95 -5.70
C ALA A 138 4.14 -17.09 -4.50
N GLU A 139 5.07 -16.33 -3.91
CA GLU A 139 4.81 -15.52 -2.72
C GLU A 139 5.68 -14.26 -2.72
N TRP A 140 5.06 -13.10 -2.46
CA TRP A 140 5.74 -11.82 -2.32
C TRP A 140 6.01 -11.49 -0.85
N ASN A 141 7.20 -10.98 -0.55
CA ASN A 141 7.48 -10.34 0.73
C ASN A 141 7.14 -8.85 0.64
N VAL A 142 6.07 -8.44 1.33
CA VAL A 142 5.52 -7.08 1.23
C VAL A 142 5.81 -6.30 2.50
N SER A 143 6.40 -5.12 2.30
CA SER A 143 6.63 -4.12 3.34
C SER A 143 5.56 -3.01 3.25
N VAL A 144 4.77 -2.83 4.30
CA VAL A 144 3.75 -1.78 4.39
C VAL A 144 4.27 -0.66 5.28
N MET A 145 4.49 0.51 4.68
CA MET A 145 4.96 1.70 5.37
C MET A 145 3.86 2.76 5.41
N SER A 146 3.25 2.97 6.57
CA SER A 146 2.35 4.12 6.77
C SER A 146 3.14 5.29 7.31
N SER A 147 3.00 6.47 6.71
CA SER A 147 3.74 7.64 7.19
C SER A 147 3.00 8.96 6.96
N ARG A 148 3.28 9.94 7.84
CA ARG A 148 2.78 11.31 7.79
C ARG A 148 3.95 12.27 7.97
N SER A 149 4.31 13.00 6.93
CA SER A 149 5.29 14.09 7.04
C SER A 149 4.59 15.35 7.53
N LYS A 150 5.12 15.98 8.58
CA LYS A 150 4.68 17.30 9.03
C LYS A 150 5.67 18.33 8.49
N TYR A 151 5.25 19.07 7.47
CA TYR A 151 5.98 20.26 7.07
C TYR A 151 5.94 21.29 8.20
N ALA A 152 7.02 22.03 8.40
CA ALA A 152 6.95 23.20 9.27
C ALA A 152 5.91 24.16 8.70
N GLN A 153 4.93 24.55 9.50
CA GLN A 153 4.20 25.78 9.22
C GLN A 153 5.24 26.89 9.32
N LEU A 154 5.51 27.55 8.18
CA LEU A 154 6.24 28.81 8.15
C LEU A 154 5.44 29.87 8.90
#